data_AF-A0A516GSH4-F1
#
_entry.id   AF-A0A516GSH4-F1
#
_cell.length_a   1.000
_cell.length_b   1.000
_cell.length_c   1.000
_cell.angle_alpha   90.00
_cell.angle_beta   90.00
_cell.angle_gamma   90.00
#
_symmetry.space_group_name_H-M   'P 1'
#
loop_
_entity.id
_entity.type
_entity.pdbx_description
1 polymer ?
#
loop_
_entity_poly.entity_id
_entity_poly.type
_entity_poly.pdbx_seq_one_letter_code
_entity_poly.pdbx_strand_id
1 'polypeptide(L)'
;MAEIKIEKKKPIWPWIVGLLLVLAVIIFLFYASSKADADDTNTNPFIPADTISSDHPMDRMPDADTGMPAYQSSTTYLGKLQEQLQDSSAIGTDTIKTTKALYNLAYATTSKAVESNIYDSNAFKDLEKQLEHSEAEQVQLKSMSTDITNVIETIQTKRAPNLESNVTQLKTATQALSDTAAWAKQDQNIKTYLMQAYEILANI
;
A
#
# COMPACT_ATOMS: atom_id res chain seq x y z
N MET A 1 -42.50 43.27 0.24
CA MET A 1 -42.60 41.97 -0.45
C MET A 1 -41.20 41.42 -0.56
N ALA A 2 -40.87 40.33 0.13
CA ALA A 2 -39.52 39.76 0.16
C ALA A 2 -39.58 38.32 -0.34
N GLU A 3 -38.82 38.02 -1.38
CA GLU A 3 -38.67 36.68 -1.95
C GLU A 3 -37.65 35.89 -1.12
N ILE A 4 -38.09 34.80 -0.49
CA ILE A 4 -37.22 33.90 0.27
C ILE A 4 -36.78 32.79 -0.68
N LYS A 5 -35.50 32.82 -1.09
CA LYS A 5 -34.85 31.72 -1.81
C LYS A 5 -34.56 30.58 -0.82
N ILE A 6 -35.25 29.45 -0.99
CA ILE A 6 -35.00 28.22 -0.23
C ILE A 6 -34.05 27.34 -1.03
N GLU A 7 -32.79 27.25 -0.59
CA GLU A 7 -31.82 26.31 -1.15
C GLU A 7 -32.13 24.88 -0.66
N LYS A 8 -32.30 23.95 -1.60
CA LYS A 8 -32.50 22.53 -1.30
C LYS A 8 -31.20 21.90 -0.80
N LYS A 9 -31.17 21.51 0.48
CA LYS A 9 -30.07 20.69 1.03
C LYS A 9 -30.11 19.30 0.39
N LYS A 10 -28.94 18.82 -0.06
CA LYS A 10 -28.80 17.48 -0.64
C LYS A 10 -29.14 16.42 0.42
N PRO A 11 -29.79 15.30 0.04
CA PRO A 11 -30.11 14.23 0.98
C PRO A 11 -28.82 13.50 1.41
N ILE A 12 -28.33 13.81 2.62
CA ILE A 12 -27.13 13.19 3.22
C ILE A 12 -27.45 11.78 3.76
N TRP A 13 -28.74 11.47 3.88
CA TRP A 13 -29.27 10.29 4.56
C TRP A 13 -28.79 8.92 4.01
N PRO A 14 -28.65 8.71 2.67
CA PRO A 14 -28.17 7.43 2.14
C PRO A 14 -26.71 7.11 2.51
N TRP A 15 -25.87 8.15 2.62
CA TRP A 15 -24.44 8.01 2.88
C TRP A 15 -24.15 7.57 4.32
N ILE A 16 -24.96 8.04 5.27
CA ILE A 16 -24.83 7.70 6.68
C ILE A 16 -25.16 6.21 6.92
N VAL A 17 -26.15 5.68 6.19
CA VAL A 17 -26.51 4.25 6.28
C VAL A 17 -25.41 3.37 5.70
N GLY A 18 -24.79 3.77 4.60
CA GLY A 18 -23.63 3.06 4.03
C GLY A 18 -22.44 3.03 4.99
N LEU A 19 -22.12 4.17 5.63
CA LEU A 19 -21.07 4.26 6.64
C LEU A 19 -21.33 3.32 7.83
N LEU A 20 -22.56 3.30 8.34
CA LEU A 20 -22.96 2.45 9.46
C LEU A 20 -22.85 0.95 9.12
N LEU A 21 -23.23 0.57 7.90
CA LEU A 21 -23.14 -0.82 7.45
C LEU A 21 -21.68 -1.30 7.40
N VAL A 22 -20.78 -0.49 6.84
CA VAL A 22 -19.36 -0.82 6.74
C VAL A 22 -18.70 -0.87 8.12
N LEU A 23 -19.03 0.07 9.00
CA LEU A 23 -18.52 0.07 10.38
C LEU A 23 -18.99 -1.16 11.17
N ALA A 24 -20.23 -1.61 10.95
CA ALA A 24 -20.75 -2.83 11.55
C ALA A 24 -20.01 -4.08 11.07
N VAL A 25 -19.63 -4.16 9.78
CA VAL A 25 -18.82 -5.26 9.24
C VAL A 25 -17.43 -5.28 9.89
N ILE A 26 -16.79 -4.12 10.06
CA ILE A 26 -15.48 -4.01 10.70
C ILE A 26 -15.52 -4.48 12.15
N ILE A 27 -16.51 -4.02 12.93
CA ILE A 27 -16.69 -4.43 14.33
C ILE A 27 -16.99 -5.94 14.42
N PHE A 28 -17.83 -6.46 13.53
CA PHE A 28 -18.17 -7.88 13.48
C PHE A 28 -16.94 -8.76 13.20
N LEU A 29 -16.10 -8.39 12.23
CA LEU A 29 -14.87 -9.11 11.92
C LEU A 29 -13.86 -9.07 13.08
N PHE A 30 -13.70 -7.92 13.74
CA PHE A 30 -12.79 -7.79 14.88
C PHE A 30 -13.22 -8.68 16.07
N TYR A 31 -14.54 -8.77 16.33
CA TYR A 31 -15.08 -9.60 17.39
C TYR A 31 -15.06 -11.10 17.03
N ALA A 32 -15.21 -11.45 15.75
CA ALA A 32 -15.09 -12.82 15.24
C ALA A 32 -13.65 -13.34 15.31
N SER A 33 -12.65 -12.51 14.97
CA SER A 33 -11.21 -12.88 15.05
C SER A 33 -10.70 -13.00 16.49
N SER A 34 -11.39 -12.43 17.48
CA SER A 34 -10.98 -12.48 18.89
C SER A 34 -11.38 -13.80 19.61
N LYS A 35 -12.03 -14.74 18.91
CA LYS A 35 -12.53 -16.01 19.49
C LYS A 35 -11.89 -17.28 18.94
N ALA A 36 -10.85 -17.18 18.13
CA ALA A 36 -10.07 -18.34 17.69
C ALA A 36 -8.86 -18.54 18.62
N ASP A 37 -9.01 -19.48 19.55
CA ASP A 37 -8.03 -20.34 20.25
C ASP A 37 -6.59 -19.82 20.44
N ALA A 38 -6.07 -19.62 21.66
CA ALA A 38 -5.76 -20.60 22.70
C ALA A 38 -4.86 -21.77 22.22
N ASP A 39 -3.59 -21.71 22.66
CA ASP A 39 -2.59 -22.79 22.71
C ASP A 39 -1.89 -23.19 21.38
N ASP A 40 -0.63 -22.80 21.19
CA ASP A 40 0.53 -23.60 21.63
C ASP A 40 1.83 -22.98 21.06
N THR A 41 2.87 -23.09 21.87
CA THR A 41 4.27 -22.72 21.70
C THR A 41 4.83 -22.96 20.28
N ASN A 42 5.48 -21.94 19.70
CA ASN A 42 6.62 -22.17 18.83
C ASN A 42 7.59 -20.99 18.79
N THR A 43 8.83 -21.35 19.10
CA THR A 43 10.03 -20.56 19.31
C THR A 43 10.39 -19.77 18.05
N ASN A 44 10.50 -18.45 18.18
CA ASN A 44 11.11 -17.61 17.16
C ASN A 44 12.63 -17.92 17.14
N PRO A 45 13.23 -18.41 16.03
CA PRO A 45 14.67 -18.53 15.99
C PRO A 45 15.28 -17.13 15.86
N PHE A 46 16.00 -16.73 16.90
CA PHE A 46 17.05 -15.72 16.82
C PHE A 46 18.03 -16.14 15.71
N ILE A 47 18.11 -15.39 14.62
CA ILE A 47 19.09 -15.63 13.55
C ILE A 47 20.34 -14.78 13.88
N PRO A 48 21.45 -15.38 14.35
CA PRO A 48 22.72 -14.69 14.32
C PRO A 48 23.13 -14.51 12.85
N ALA A 49 23.59 -13.31 12.52
CA ALA A 49 24.19 -13.00 11.24
C ALA A 49 25.47 -13.84 11.08
N ASP A 50 25.35 -14.99 10.43
CA ASP A 50 26.40 -15.53 9.56
C ASP A 50 25.90 -16.73 8.77
N THR A 51 26.12 -16.64 7.45
CA THR A 51 26.19 -17.74 6.48
C THR A 51 24.90 -18.53 6.22
N ILE A 52 24.25 -18.27 5.07
CA ILE A 52 23.80 -19.31 4.11
C ILE A 52 23.78 -18.67 2.72
N SER A 53 24.69 -19.16 1.88
CA SER A 53 24.64 -19.06 0.43
C SER A 53 23.40 -19.82 -0.06
N SER A 54 22.56 -19.17 -0.86
CA SER A 54 21.50 -19.84 -1.60
C SER A 54 21.37 -19.15 -2.95
N ASP A 55 22.00 -19.77 -3.94
CA ASP A 55 21.74 -19.63 -5.37
C ASP A 55 20.24 -19.86 -5.64
N HIS A 56 19.45 -18.80 -5.50
CA HIS A 56 18.21 -18.63 -6.22
C HIS A 56 18.39 -17.39 -7.08
N PRO A 57 18.38 -17.51 -8.41
CA PRO A 57 18.31 -16.34 -9.26
C PRO A 57 16.96 -15.69 -8.97
N MET A 58 16.97 -14.66 -8.12
CA MET A 58 15.97 -13.61 -8.18
C MET A 58 15.94 -13.19 -9.64
N ASP A 59 14.94 -13.68 -10.38
CA ASP A 59 14.69 -13.29 -11.77
C ASP A 59 14.63 -11.77 -11.77
N ARG A 60 15.74 -11.21 -12.24
CA ARG A 60 16.24 -9.84 -12.07
C ARG A 60 15.23 -8.88 -11.46
N MET A 61 15.36 -8.65 -10.15
CA MET A 61 15.21 -7.28 -9.65
C MET A 61 16.09 -6.38 -10.54
N PRO A 62 15.62 -5.18 -10.92
CA PRO A 62 16.39 -4.32 -11.81
C PRO A 62 17.79 -4.17 -11.24
N ASP A 63 18.75 -4.61 -12.04
CA ASP A 63 20.18 -4.68 -11.72
C ASP A 63 20.64 -3.29 -11.26
N ALA A 64 21.02 -3.18 -9.99
CA ALA A 64 21.42 -1.92 -9.36
C ALA A 64 22.73 -1.36 -9.93
N ASP A 65 23.40 -2.09 -10.84
CA ASP A 65 24.65 -1.69 -11.49
C ASP A 65 24.46 -0.90 -12.80
N THR A 66 23.22 -0.58 -13.18
CA THR A 66 22.96 0.39 -14.27
C THR A 66 21.94 1.42 -13.81
N GLY A 67 22.37 2.68 -13.72
CA GLY A 67 21.57 3.80 -13.23
C GLY A 67 20.15 3.81 -13.79
N MET A 68 19.17 4.08 -12.91
CA MET A 68 17.71 4.09 -13.12
C MET A 68 17.19 3.11 -14.19
N PRO A 69 16.37 2.10 -13.82
CA PRO A 69 15.76 1.23 -14.82
C PRO A 69 15.04 2.07 -15.87
N ALA A 70 15.25 1.74 -17.15
CA ALA A 70 14.60 2.42 -18.26
C ALA A 70 13.11 2.59 -17.96
N TYR A 71 12.61 3.83 -18.08
CA TYR A 71 11.25 4.20 -17.71
C TYR A 71 10.22 3.16 -18.21
N GLN A 72 9.43 2.60 -17.29
CA GLN A 72 8.31 1.72 -17.62
C GLN A 72 7.00 2.40 -17.19
N SER A 73 5.92 2.17 -17.96
CA SER A 73 4.59 2.69 -17.62
C SER A 73 4.07 2.10 -16.31
N SER A 74 3.25 2.88 -15.60
CA SER A 74 2.60 2.46 -14.36
C SER A 74 1.80 1.17 -14.53
N THR A 75 1.20 0.93 -15.69
CA THR A 75 0.41 -0.28 -15.98
C THR A 75 1.26 -1.56 -15.93
N THR A 76 2.53 -1.50 -16.29
CA THR A 76 3.43 -2.65 -16.24
C THR A 76 3.67 -3.10 -14.80
N TYR A 77 3.94 -2.15 -13.90
CA TYR A 77 4.14 -2.44 -12.49
C TYR A 77 2.85 -2.81 -11.78
N LEU A 78 1.72 -2.18 -12.14
CA LEU A 78 0.40 -2.57 -11.64
C LEU A 78 0.03 -4.00 -12.07
N GLY A 79 0.36 -4.41 -13.29
CA GLY A 79 0.15 -5.80 -13.73
C GLY A 79 0.93 -6.81 -12.91
N LYS A 80 2.21 -6.54 -12.63
CA LYS A 80 3.05 -7.38 -11.75
C LYS A 80 2.50 -7.43 -10.33
N LEU A 81 2.09 -6.29 -9.78
CA LEU A 81 1.48 -6.21 -8.45
C LEU A 81 0.17 -7.00 -8.40
N GLN A 82 -0.68 -6.87 -9.41
CA GLN A 82 -1.94 -7.59 -9.50
C GLN A 82 -1.73 -9.11 -9.49
N GLU A 83 -0.75 -9.62 -10.24
CA GLU A 83 -0.39 -11.04 -10.24
C GLU A 83 0.00 -11.52 -8.82
N GLN A 84 0.80 -10.72 -8.11
CA GLN A 84 1.21 -11.04 -6.74
C GLN A 84 0.05 -10.96 -5.74
N LEU A 85 -0.91 -10.06 -5.95
CA LEU A 85 -2.11 -9.96 -5.12
C LEU A 85 -3.10 -11.10 -5.40
N GLN A 86 -3.06 -11.74 -6.57
CA GLN A 86 -3.87 -12.94 -6.82
C GLN A 86 -3.37 -14.14 -6.00
N ASP A 87 -2.05 -14.33 -5.89
CA ASP A 87 -1.43 -15.26 -4.93
C ASP A 87 -1.27 -14.61 -3.54
N SER A 88 -2.37 -14.05 -3.01
CA SER A 88 -2.34 -13.29 -1.74
C SER A 88 -1.95 -14.11 -0.51
N SER A 89 -1.95 -15.44 -0.59
CA SER A 89 -1.70 -16.33 0.55
C SER A 89 -0.33 -16.13 1.19
N ALA A 90 0.67 -15.69 0.41
CA ALA A 90 2.02 -15.48 0.88
C ALA A 90 2.35 -14.00 1.22
N ILE A 91 1.45 -13.06 0.92
CA ILE A 91 1.66 -11.65 1.28
C ILE A 91 1.56 -11.51 2.81
N GLY A 92 2.49 -10.76 3.40
CA GLY A 92 2.66 -10.56 4.83
C GLY A 92 3.39 -11.69 5.55
N THR A 93 3.33 -12.94 5.09
CA THR A 93 4.03 -14.07 5.70
C THR A 93 5.37 -14.36 5.05
N ASP A 94 5.49 -14.16 3.73
CA ASP A 94 6.73 -14.25 2.98
C ASP A 94 7.27 -12.83 2.75
N THR A 95 8.33 -12.48 3.47
CA THR A 95 8.95 -11.15 3.44
C THR A 95 9.48 -10.82 2.06
N ILE A 96 9.99 -11.79 1.30
CA ILE A 96 10.55 -11.57 -0.05
C ILE A 96 9.43 -11.24 -1.03
N LYS A 97 8.36 -12.05 -1.07
CA LYS A 97 7.20 -11.79 -1.93
C LYS A 97 6.54 -10.45 -1.60
N THR A 98 6.38 -10.17 -0.31
CA THR A 98 5.75 -8.94 0.18
C THR A 98 6.60 -7.72 -0.15
N THR A 99 7.92 -7.81 0.00
CA THR A 99 8.87 -6.77 -0.39
C THR A 99 8.78 -6.50 -1.88
N LYS A 100 8.75 -7.54 -2.72
CA LYS A 100 8.59 -7.41 -4.17
C LYS A 100 7.28 -6.72 -4.54
N ALA A 101 6.18 -7.07 -3.86
CA ALA A 101 4.89 -6.40 -4.07
C ALA A 101 4.95 -4.91 -3.70
N LEU A 102 5.59 -4.56 -2.59
CA LEU A 102 5.75 -3.18 -2.16
C LEU A 102 6.62 -2.35 -3.11
N TYR A 103 7.71 -2.92 -3.65
CA TYR A 103 8.49 -2.27 -4.70
C TYR A 103 7.70 -2.09 -6.00
N ASN A 104 6.98 -3.11 -6.46
CA ASN A 104 6.13 -2.96 -7.64
C ASN A 104 5.08 -1.86 -7.44
N LEU A 105 4.50 -1.75 -6.25
CA LEU A 105 3.60 -0.65 -5.91
C LEU A 105 4.32 0.71 -5.95
N ALA A 106 5.53 0.81 -5.39
CA ALA A 106 6.30 2.04 -5.40
C ALA A 106 6.68 2.49 -6.81
N TYR A 107 7.16 1.56 -7.65
CA TYR A 107 7.45 1.85 -9.06
C TYR A 107 6.19 2.19 -9.85
N ALA A 108 5.06 1.52 -9.61
CA ALA A 108 3.79 1.91 -10.21
C ALA A 108 3.40 3.34 -9.83
N THR A 109 3.63 3.71 -8.56
CA THR A 109 3.32 5.02 -8.01
C THR A 109 4.22 6.11 -8.61
N THR A 110 5.53 5.90 -8.68
CA THR A 110 6.46 6.85 -9.30
C THR A 110 6.21 6.99 -10.80
N SER A 111 5.96 5.89 -11.52
CA SER A 111 5.58 5.95 -12.94
C SER A 111 4.27 6.72 -13.14
N LYS A 112 3.24 6.48 -12.30
CA LYS A 112 1.95 7.20 -12.38
C LYS A 112 2.12 8.69 -12.04
N ALA A 113 3.03 9.02 -11.12
CA ALA A 113 3.37 10.40 -10.77
C ALA A 113 3.99 11.13 -11.97
N VAL A 114 4.90 10.49 -12.70
CA VAL A 114 5.47 11.02 -13.95
C VAL A 114 4.38 11.20 -15.01
N GLU A 115 3.55 10.17 -15.26
CA GLU A 115 2.41 10.23 -16.20
C GLU A 115 1.44 11.38 -15.84
N SER A 116 1.28 11.65 -14.54
CA SER A 116 0.41 12.69 -14.01
C SER A 116 1.06 14.08 -13.98
N ASN A 117 2.32 14.21 -14.38
CA ASN A 117 3.13 15.43 -14.33
C ASN A 117 3.23 16.01 -12.90
N ILE A 118 3.62 15.20 -11.92
CA ILE A 118 3.84 15.63 -10.52
C ILE A 118 5.25 15.25 -9.99
N TYR A 119 6.18 15.00 -10.90
CA TYR A 119 7.56 14.58 -10.62
C TYR A 119 8.39 15.63 -9.88
N ASP A 120 7.92 16.87 -9.78
CA ASP A 120 8.55 17.96 -9.06
C ASP A 120 8.15 18.04 -7.58
N SER A 121 7.10 17.30 -7.18
CA SER A 121 6.59 17.27 -5.80
C SER A 121 7.60 16.69 -4.82
N ASN A 122 7.58 17.17 -3.57
CA ASN A 122 8.45 16.65 -2.51
C ASN A 122 8.15 15.16 -2.25
N ALA A 123 6.88 14.79 -2.19
CA ALA A 123 6.47 13.40 -1.99
C ALA A 123 7.07 12.45 -3.04
N PHE A 124 7.11 12.87 -4.31
CA PHE A 124 7.73 12.07 -5.37
C PHE A 124 9.23 11.88 -5.14
N LYS A 125 9.95 12.96 -4.82
CA LYS A 125 11.40 12.94 -4.57
C LYS A 125 11.77 12.11 -3.34
N ASP A 126 10.94 12.18 -2.29
CA ASP A 126 11.14 11.40 -1.07
C ASP A 126 11.04 9.89 -1.37
N LEU A 127 9.99 9.49 -2.11
CA LEU A 127 9.81 8.10 -2.56
C LEU A 127 10.93 7.64 -3.51
N GLU A 128 11.33 8.49 -4.45
CA GLU A 128 12.42 8.20 -5.39
C GLU A 128 13.73 7.96 -4.66
N LYS A 129 14.09 8.83 -3.71
CA LYS A 129 15.27 8.68 -2.87
C LYS A 129 15.25 7.36 -2.10
N GLN A 130 14.09 6.96 -1.57
CA GLN A 130 13.97 5.70 -0.85
C GLN A 130 14.20 4.49 -1.78
N LEU A 131 13.74 4.57 -3.04
CA LEU A 131 14.00 3.52 -4.04
C LEU A 131 15.47 3.45 -4.47
N GLU A 132 16.19 4.58 -4.50
CA GLU A 132 17.62 4.61 -4.83
C GLU A 132 18.51 3.98 -3.75
N HIS A 133 18.15 4.13 -2.48
CA HIS A 133 18.98 3.69 -1.34
C HIS A 133 18.63 2.29 -0.83
N SER A 134 17.65 1.63 -1.44
CA SER A 134 17.14 0.36 -0.95
C SER A 134 17.97 -0.80 -1.49
N GLU A 135 19.24 -0.87 -1.10
CA GLU A 135 20.04 -2.09 -1.21
C GLU A 135 19.46 -3.14 -0.25
N ALA A 136 18.58 -3.98 -0.82
CA ALA A 136 18.13 -5.34 -0.47
C ALA A 136 17.92 -5.81 0.98
N GLU A 137 18.50 -5.24 2.03
CA GLU A 137 18.54 -5.94 3.32
C GLU A 137 17.33 -5.68 4.21
N GLN A 138 16.73 -4.48 4.26
CA GLN A 138 15.52 -4.27 5.06
C GLN A 138 14.63 -3.15 4.54
N VAL A 139 13.46 -3.51 4.00
CA VAL A 139 12.42 -2.53 3.68
C VAL A 139 11.72 -2.08 4.96
N GLN A 140 11.77 -0.79 5.24
CA GLN A 140 10.96 -0.14 6.28
C GLN A 140 9.52 -0.02 5.79
N LEU A 141 8.74 -1.08 6.03
CA LEU A 141 7.37 -1.27 5.55
C LEU A 141 6.48 -0.02 5.70
N LYS A 142 6.38 0.54 6.91
CA LYS A 142 5.52 1.69 7.20
C LYS A 142 6.08 2.96 6.57
N SER A 143 7.38 3.18 6.67
CA SER A 143 8.05 4.33 6.06
C SER A 143 7.80 4.36 4.55
N MET A 144 8.10 3.28 3.84
CA MET A 144 7.87 3.16 2.40
C MET A 144 6.40 3.27 2.02
N SER A 145 5.51 2.66 2.82
CA SER A 145 4.07 2.78 2.60
C SER A 145 3.58 4.23 2.79
N THR A 146 4.19 4.98 3.69
CA THR A 146 3.87 6.40 3.92
C THR A 146 4.25 7.24 2.71
N ASP A 147 5.46 7.05 2.18
CA ASP A 147 5.93 7.81 1.02
C ASP A 147 5.10 7.49 -0.24
N ILE A 148 4.79 6.21 -0.46
CA ILE A 148 3.85 5.79 -1.51
C ILE A 148 2.48 6.48 -1.33
N THR A 149 1.92 6.46 -0.12
CA THR A 149 0.60 7.06 0.17
C THR A 149 0.59 8.56 -0.11
N ASN A 150 1.66 9.28 0.27
CA ASN A 150 1.79 10.72 0.04
C ASN A 150 1.85 11.06 -1.45
N VAL A 151 2.54 10.24 -2.25
CA VAL A 151 2.55 10.40 -3.71
C VAL A 151 1.17 10.12 -4.29
N ILE A 152 0.51 9.02 -3.88
CA ILE A 152 -0.85 8.70 -4.33
C ILE A 152 -1.81 9.84 -4.02
N GLU A 153 -1.77 10.43 -2.82
CA GLU A 153 -2.58 11.60 -2.46
C GLU A 153 -2.30 12.80 -3.38
N THR A 154 -1.02 13.07 -3.67
CA THR A 154 -0.61 14.16 -4.56
C THR A 154 -1.16 13.96 -5.97
N ILE A 155 -1.07 12.73 -6.49
CA ILE A 155 -1.67 12.37 -7.79
C ILE A 155 -3.17 12.56 -7.74
N GLN A 156 -3.83 12.01 -6.71
CA GLN A 156 -5.27 11.99 -6.54
C GLN A 156 -5.85 13.41 -6.49
N THR A 157 -5.26 14.30 -5.70
CA THR A 157 -5.69 15.71 -5.60
C THR A 157 -5.70 16.40 -6.97
N LYS A 158 -4.74 16.07 -7.84
CA LYS A 158 -4.59 16.68 -9.17
C LYS A 158 -5.45 16.02 -10.25
N ARG A 159 -5.61 14.69 -10.22
CA ARG A 159 -6.16 13.91 -11.34
C ARG A 159 -7.50 13.23 -11.05
N ALA A 160 -7.77 12.88 -9.79
CA ALA A 160 -8.94 12.10 -9.42
C ALA A 160 -9.53 12.57 -8.07
N PRO A 161 -9.99 13.84 -7.96
CA PRO A 161 -10.49 14.41 -6.70
C PRO A 161 -11.63 13.61 -6.07
N ASN A 162 -12.38 12.85 -6.86
CA ASN A 162 -13.45 11.95 -6.40
C ASN A 162 -12.96 10.75 -5.56
N LEU A 163 -11.65 10.44 -5.57
CA LEU A 163 -11.06 9.34 -4.79
C LEU A 163 -10.54 9.76 -3.40
N GLU A 164 -10.86 10.97 -2.93
CA GLU A 164 -10.41 11.50 -1.64
C GLU A 164 -10.74 10.56 -0.46
N SER A 165 -11.94 9.95 -0.49
CA SER A 165 -12.34 8.96 0.52
C SER A 165 -11.48 7.71 0.48
N ASN A 166 -11.12 7.22 -0.71
CA ASN A 166 -10.26 6.05 -0.86
C ASN A 166 -8.84 6.35 -0.35
N VAL A 167 -8.30 7.55 -0.65
CA VAL A 167 -7.00 7.98 -0.12
C VAL A 167 -7.01 8.14 1.39
N THR A 168 -8.11 8.62 1.98
CA THR A 168 -8.27 8.69 3.44
C THR A 168 -8.24 7.30 4.08
N GLN A 169 -8.88 6.32 3.45
CA GLN A 169 -8.82 4.92 3.89
C GLN A 169 -7.43 4.34 3.75
N LEU A 170 -6.74 4.62 2.63
CA LEU A 170 -5.36 4.21 2.41
C LEU A 170 -4.45 4.76 3.51
N LYS A 171 -4.56 6.05 3.86
CA LYS A 171 -3.83 6.65 4.99
C LYS A 171 -4.07 5.92 6.30
N THR A 172 -5.32 5.53 6.56
CA THR A 172 -5.66 4.75 7.76
C THR A 172 -4.99 3.38 7.74
N ALA A 173 -5.00 2.69 6.59
CA ALA A 173 -4.30 1.41 6.44
C ALA A 173 -2.77 1.57 6.64
N THR A 174 -2.17 2.63 6.10
CA THR A 174 -0.76 2.97 6.30
C THR A 174 -0.42 3.21 7.77
N GLN A 175 -1.29 3.89 8.52
CA GLN A 175 -1.09 4.14 9.95
C GLN A 175 -1.11 2.85 10.78
N ALA A 176 -1.88 1.85 10.36
CA ALA A 176 -1.98 0.54 11.00
C ALA A 176 -0.76 -0.38 10.77
N LEU A 177 0.15 -0.01 9.85
CA LEU A 177 1.42 -0.71 9.64
C LEU A 177 2.45 -0.33 10.70
N SER A 178 3.44 -1.22 10.88
CA SER A 178 4.57 -1.03 11.79
C SER A 178 5.88 -1.49 11.16
N ASP A 179 6.94 -0.72 11.32
CA ASP A 179 8.31 -1.12 10.95
C ASP A 179 8.93 -2.10 11.95
N THR A 180 8.39 -2.17 13.18
CA THR A 180 8.99 -2.96 14.27
C THR A 180 8.25 -4.27 14.53
N ALA A 181 7.03 -4.43 14.02
CA ALA A 181 6.28 -5.67 14.17
C ALA A 181 6.68 -6.68 13.08
N ALA A 182 6.75 -7.96 13.46
CA ALA A 182 6.93 -9.03 12.48
C ALA A 182 5.82 -8.99 11.42
N TRP A 183 6.18 -9.11 10.14
CA TRP A 183 5.24 -8.93 9.03
C TRP A 183 4.07 -9.92 9.12
N ALA A 184 4.34 -11.17 9.52
CA ALA A 184 3.31 -12.20 9.70
C ALA A 184 2.25 -11.82 10.76
N LYS A 185 2.55 -10.93 11.71
CA LYS A 185 1.58 -10.45 12.72
C LYS A 185 0.71 -9.29 12.22
N GLN A 186 1.04 -8.73 11.07
CA GLN A 186 0.34 -7.60 10.44
C GLN A 186 0.03 -7.91 8.97
N ASP A 187 -0.06 -9.19 8.61
CA ASP A 187 -0.24 -9.65 7.23
C ASP A 187 -1.53 -9.09 6.63
N GLN A 188 -2.61 -9.06 7.41
CA GLN A 188 -3.89 -8.49 6.97
C GLN A 188 -3.80 -6.98 6.74
N ASN A 189 -3.06 -6.25 7.55
CA ASN A 189 -2.85 -4.81 7.38
C ASN A 189 -2.03 -4.54 6.10
N ILE A 190 -0.99 -5.34 5.86
CA ILE A 190 -0.17 -5.27 4.65
C ILE A 190 -1.01 -5.54 3.40
N LYS A 191 -1.80 -6.63 3.39
CA LYS A 191 -2.70 -6.98 2.28
C LYS A 191 -3.71 -5.87 2.00
N THR A 192 -4.33 -5.36 3.06
CA THR A 192 -5.31 -4.27 2.97
C THR A 192 -4.68 -3.03 2.35
N TYR A 193 -3.49 -2.63 2.82
CA TYR A 193 -2.75 -1.50 2.29
C TYR A 193 -2.42 -1.68 0.80
N LEU A 194 -1.79 -2.80 0.43
CA LEU A 194 -1.38 -3.06 -0.96
C LEU A 194 -2.58 -3.09 -1.91
N MET A 195 -3.69 -3.72 -1.50
CA MET A 195 -4.90 -3.82 -2.30
C MET A 195 -5.56 -2.45 -2.49
N GLN A 196 -5.71 -1.65 -1.43
CA GLN A 196 -6.27 -0.30 -1.53
C GLN A 196 -5.40 0.62 -2.40
N ALA A 197 -4.08 0.56 -2.24
CA ALA A 197 -3.16 1.35 -3.04
C ALA A 197 -3.24 0.98 -4.53
N TYR A 198 -3.28 -0.33 -4.82
CA TYR A 198 -3.50 -0.85 -6.17
C TYR A 198 -4.82 -0.35 -6.77
N GLU A 199 -5.93 -0.49 -6.04
CA GLU A 199 -7.25 -0.05 -6.51
C GLU A 199 -7.27 1.44 -6.83
N ILE A 200 -6.67 2.29 -5.99
CA ILE A 200 -6.63 3.73 -6.24
C ILE A 200 -5.82 4.01 -7.51
N LEU A 201 -4.60 3.48 -7.61
CA LEU A 201 -3.74 3.72 -8.78
C LEU A 201 -4.32 3.17 -10.09
N ALA A 202 -5.08 2.08 -10.03
CA ALA A 202 -5.75 1.51 -11.20
C ALA A 202 -6.94 2.36 -11.67
N ASN A 203 -7.52 3.19 -10.79
CA ASN A 203 -8.67 4.04 -11.08
C ASN A 203 -8.33 5.53 -11.26
N ILE A 204 -7.03 5.89 -11.21
CA ILE A 204 -6.50 7.20 -11.60
C ILE A 204 -6.07 7.15 -13.07
#